data_AF-A0A368F329-F1
#
_entry.id   AF-A0A368F329-F1
#
_cell.length_a   1.000
_cell.length_b   1.000
_cell.length_c   1.000
_cell.angle_alpha   90.00
_cell.angle_beta   90.00
_cell.angle_gamma   90.00
#
_symmetry.space_group_name_H-M   'P 1'
#
loop_
_entity.id
_entity.type
_entity.pdbx_description
1 polymer ?
#
loop_
_entity_poly.entity_id
_entity_poly.type
_entity_poly.pdbx_seq_one_letter_code
_entity_poly.pdbx_strand_id
1 'polypeptide(L)'
;MFNLQLGGLDVVLSHLSGSHVAASIEASGVLTQLTNPQHAFVQLHNVGPILIRLLDLIDNCNTGETLLLVSAALSNVSMQDPQAVDVLYQNNAIIRLINAYNRQDCSTIFVQEQIVTVLSRLAARRYEEALVSQGAVPMLLEMLTVTDSHHSDYCRRIRYKAAVCIGTLAATGVGLKALYINQ
;
A
#
# COMPACT_ATOMS: atom_id res chain seq x y z
N MET A 1 2.36 -22.81 -15.99
CA MET A 1 2.19 -21.58 -16.78
C MET A 1 0.70 -21.26 -16.79
N PHE A 2 0.24 -20.35 -15.92
CA PHE A 2 -1.17 -19.93 -15.88
C PHE A 2 -1.50 -19.27 -17.22
N ASN A 3 -2.44 -19.85 -17.97
CA ASN A 3 -2.78 -19.35 -19.29
C ASN A 3 -3.75 -18.16 -19.17
N LEU A 4 -3.18 -16.94 -19.08
CA LEU A 4 -3.92 -15.68 -19.02
C LEU A 4 -4.83 -15.44 -20.24
N GLN A 5 -4.63 -16.16 -21.35
CA GLN A 5 -5.38 -15.99 -22.60
C GLN A 5 -6.81 -16.61 -22.57
N LEU A 6 -7.19 -17.32 -21.51
CA LEU A 6 -8.48 -18.02 -21.37
C LEU A 6 -9.39 -17.43 -20.27
N GLY A 7 -9.33 -16.13 -20.02
CA GLY A 7 -10.16 -15.48 -18.97
C GLY A 7 -9.65 -15.72 -17.54
N GLY A 8 -8.40 -16.13 -17.38
CA GLY A 8 -7.80 -16.36 -16.06
C GLY A 8 -7.77 -15.10 -15.18
N LEU A 9 -7.61 -13.92 -15.80
CA LEU A 9 -7.73 -12.64 -15.08
C LEU A 9 -9.16 -12.42 -14.57
N ASP A 10 -10.18 -12.72 -15.37
CA ASP A 10 -11.59 -12.56 -14.97
C ASP A 10 -11.94 -13.45 -13.78
N VAL A 11 -11.40 -14.67 -13.75
CA VAL A 11 -11.54 -15.58 -12.60
C VAL A 11 -10.91 -14.97 -11.35
N VAL A 12 -9.69 -14.44 -11.43
CA VAL A 12 -9.02 -13.77 -10.29
C VAL A 12 -9.85 -12.57 -9.81
N LEU A 13 -10.33 -11.72 -10.72
CA LEU A 13 -11.15 -10.56 -10.37
C LEU A 13 -12.51 -10.95 -9.79
N SER A 14 -13.10 -12.06 -10.25
CA SER A 14 -14.34 -12.62 -9.68
C SER A 14 -14.15 -13.10 -8.24
N HIS A 15 -13.03 -13.76 -7.93
CA HIS A 15 -12.71 -14.18 -6.56
C HIS A 15 -12.36 -12.99 -5.66
N LEU A 16 -11.66 -11.98 -6.20
CA LEU A 16 -11.36 -10.75 -5.47
C LEU A 16 -12.65 -10.02 -5.06
N SER A 17 -13.61 -9.92 -5.96
CA SER A 17 -14.90 -9.25 -5.73
C SER A 17 -15.93 -10.10 -4.98
N GLY A 18 -15.65 -11.40 -4.79
CA GLY A 18 -16.53 -12.33 -4.08
C GLY A 18 -16.68 -12.04 -2.58
N SER A 19 -17.68 -12.68 -1.96
CA SER A 19 -18.01 -12.53 -0.53
C SER A 19 -17.08 -13.30 0.42
N HIS A 20 -16.35 -14.30 -0.08
CA HIS A 20 -15.45 -15.12 0.74
C HIS A 20 -14.09 -14.45 0.93
N VAL A 21 -13.90 -13.80 2.09
CA VAL A 21 -12.70 -13.01 2.42
C VAL A 21 -11.40 -13.78 2.17
N ALA A 22 -11.31 -15.04 2.61
CA ALA A 22 -10.09 -15.85 2.41
C ALA A 22 -9.75 -16.03 0.93
N ALA A 23 -10.74 -16.35 0.09
CA ALA A 23 -10.53 -16.49 -1.36
C ALA A 23 -10.14 -15.15 -2.01
N SER A 24 -10.71 -14.04 -1.56
CA SER A 24 -10.35 -12.70 -2.05
C SER A 24 -8.92 -12.29 -1.66
N ILE A 25 -8.42 -12.71 -0.50
CA ILE A 25 -7.02 -12.49 -0.08
C ILE A 25 -6.07 -13.28 -0.98
N GLU A 26 -6.36 -14.57 -1.24
CA GLU A 26 -5.56 -15.38 -2.16
C GLU A 26 -5.56 -14.80 -3.58
N ALA A 27 -6.72 -14.36 -4.06
CA ALA A 27 -6.84 -13.66 -5.33
C ALA A 27 -5.99 -12.37 -5.38
N SER A 28 -5.87 -11.66 -4.25
CA SER A 28 -4.98 -10.49 -4.13
C SER A 28 -3.50 -10.90 -4.25
N GLY A 29 -3.12 -12.03 -3.68
CA GLY A 29 -1.77 -12.59 -3.84
C GLY A 29 -1.44 -12.93 -5.30
N VAL A 30 -2.39 -13.51 -6.04
CA VAL A 30 -2.23 -13.74 -7.48
C VAL A 30 -2.17 -12.42 -8.25
N LEU A 31 -3.07 -11.48 -7.94
CA LEU A 31 -3.11 -10.18 -8.60
C LEU A 31 -1.81 -9.40 -8.40
N THR A 32 -1.18 -9.48 -7.23
CA THR A 32 0.13 -8.89 -6.94
C THR A 32 1.18 -9.32 -7.97
N GLN A 33 1.24 -10.62 -8.28
CA GLN A 33 2.19 -11.15 -9.24
C GLN A 33 1.88 -10.68 -10.67
N LEU A 34 0.59 -10.65 -11.03
CA LEU A 34 0.16 -10.22 -12.35
C LEU A 34 0.40 -8.74 -12.63
N THR A 35 0.37 -7.91 -11.58
CA THR A 35 0.43 -6.44 -11.66
C THR A 35 1.78 -5.85 -11.23
N ASN A 36 2.79 -6.69 -11.01
CA ASN A 36 4.12 -6.25 -10.57
C ASN A 36 4.65 -5.11 -11.48
N PRO A 37 5.03 -3.92 -10.95
CA PRO A 37 5.42 -2.78 -11.77
C PRO A 37 6.66 -3.00 -12.62
N GLN A 38 7.58 -3.87 -12.20
CA GLN A 38 8.78 -4.20 -12.96
C GLN A 38 8.48 -5.20 -14.08
N HIS A 39 7.53 -6.11 -13.86
CA HIS A 39 7.20 -7.22 -14.76
C HIS A 39 5.69 -7.48 -14.82
N ALA A 40 4.92 -6.48 -15.26
CA ALA A 40 3.47 -6.60 -15.31
C ALA A 40 3.05 -7.56 -16.43
N PHE A 41 2.31 -8.60 -16.07
CA PHE A 41 1.70 -9.54 -17.03
C PHE A 41 0.35 -9.03 -17.55
N VAL A 42 -0.32 -8.16 -16.78
CA VAL A 42 -1.63 -7.60 -17.13
C VAL A 42 -1.68 -6.10 -16.91
N GLN A 43 -2.48 -5.43 -17.75
CA GLN A 43 -2.91 -4.04 -17.56
C GLN A 43 -4.39 -4.06 -17.20
N LEU A 44 -4.74 -3.50 -16.05
CA LEU A 44 -6.11 -3.46 -15.58
C LEU A 44 -6.82 -2.23 -16.16
N HIS A 45 -8.07 -2.43 -16.56
CA HIS A 45 -8.99 -1.34 -16.87
C HIS A 45 -9.90 -1.11 -15.66
N ASN A 46 -10.25 0.16 -15.39
CA ASN A 46 -11.14 0.53 -14.30
C ASN A 46 -10.67 0.01 -12.92
N VAL A 47 -9.49 0.47 -12.48
CA VAL A 47 -8.88 0.02 -11.21
C VAL A 47 -9.62 0.48 -9.95
N GLY A 48 -10.52 1.48 -10.05
CA GLY A 48 -11.22 2.07 -8.90
C GLY A 48 -11.92 1.04 -8.00
N PRO A 49 -12.86 0.23 -8.52
CA PRO A 49 -13.53 -0.82 -7.74
C PRO A 49 -12.56 -1.85 -7.15
N ILE A 50 -11.47 -2.17 -7.85
CA ILE A 50 -10.44 -3.11 -7.39
C ILE A 50 -9.74 -2.52 -6.15
N LEU A 51 -9.35 -1.24 -6.20
CA LEU A 51 -8.69 -0.56 -5.09
C LEU A 51 -9.60 -0.45 -3.86
N ILE A 52 -10.87 -0.10 -4.05
CA ILE A 52 -11.86 -0.04 -2.97
C ILE A 52 -11.98 -1.41 -2.30
N ARG A 53 -12.13 -2.48 -3.10
CA ARG A 53 -12.22 -3.84 -2.59
C ARG A 53 -10.95 -4.27 -1.83
N LEU A 54 -9.77 -3.93 -2.33
CA LEU A 54 -8.51 -4.24 -1.65
C LEU A 54 -8.39 -3.50 -0.32
N LEU A 55 -8.85 -2.26 -0.22
CA LEU A 55 -8.90 -1.55 1.05
C LEU A 55 -9.89 -2.22 2.02
N ASP A 56 -11.03 -2.72 1.54
CA ASP A 56 -11.98 -3.50 2.38
C ASP A 56 -11.34 -4.78 2.92
N LEU A 57 -10.49 -5.43 2.12
CA LEU A 57 -9.74 -6.60 2.56
C LEU A 57 -8.66 -6.25 3.59
N ILE A 58 -7.96 -5.12 3.44
CA ILE A 58 -7.00 -4.62 4.44
C ILE A 58 -7.65 -4.52 5.82
N ASP A 59 -8.89 -4.05 5.89
CA ASP A 59 -9.61 -3.95 7.16
C ASP A 59 -9.90 -5.32 7.81
N ASN A 60 -9.82 -6.41 7.05
CA ASN A 60 -10.08 -7.79 7.51
C ASN A 60 -8.79 -8.61 7.73
N CYS A 61 -7.62 -8.11 7.36
CA CYS A 61 -6.35 -8.81 7.56
C CYS A 61 -5.93 -8.82 9.05
N ASN A 62 -5.56 -9.99 9.56
CA ASN A 62 -5.15 -10.20 10.96
C ASN A 62 -3.73 -10.76 11.10
N THR A 63 -3.01 -10.94 9.99
CA THR A 63 -1.62 -11.42 9.98
C THR A 63 -0.80 -10.63 8.98
N GLY A 64 0.52 -10.55 9.20
CA GLY A 64 1.45 -9.90 8.29
C GLY A 64 1.45 -10.52 6.89
N GLU A 65 1.23 -11.83 6.77
CA GLU A 65 1.10 -12.53 5.49
C GLU A 65 -0.14 -12.06 4.70
N THR A 66 -1.32 -12.11 5.32
CA THR A 66 -2.57 -11.70 4.65
C THR A 66 -2.53 -10.22 4.29
N LEU A 67 -2.02 -9.38 5.19
CA LEU A 67 -1.86 -7.95 4.93
C LEU A 67 -0.84 -7.68 3.82
N LEU A 68 0.25 -8.46 3.73
CA LEU A 68 1.22 -8.33 2.66
C LEU A 68 0.59 -8.62 1.30
N LEU A 69 -0.16 -9.72 1.15
CA LEU A 69 -0.79 -10.07 -0.12
C LEU A 69 -1.73 -8.97 -0.62
N VAL A 70 -2.55 -8.40 0.27
CA VAL A 70 -3.53 -7.37 -0.10
C VAL A 70 -2.87 -6.01 -0.31
N SER A 71 -1.93 -5.61 0.55
CA SER A 71 -1.23 -4.32 0.43
C SER A 71 -0.30 -4.26 -0.77
N ALA A 72 0.33 -5.39 -1.14
CA ALA A 72 1.15 -5.48 -2.34
C ALA A 72 0.28 -5.37 -3.61
N ALA A 73 -0.89 -6.03 -3.64
CA ALA A 73 -1.85 -5.86 -4.72
C ALA A 73 -2.32 -4.41 -4.82
N LEU A 74 -2.68 -3.77 -3.70
CA LEU A 74 -3.12 -2.37 -3.67
C LEU A 74 -2.04 -1.43 -4.23
N SER A 75 -0.79 -1.62 -3.78
CA SER A 75 0.37 -0.85 -4.25
C SER A 75 0.55 -1.02 -5.77
N ASN A 76 0.57 -2.25 -6.26
CA ASN A 76 0.78 -2.57 -7.67
C ASN A 76 -0.34 -2.07 -8.58
N VAL A 77 -1.60 -2.39 -8.25
CA VAL A 77 -2.78 -1.96 -9.00
C VAL A 77 -2.84 -0.44 -9.07
N SER A 78 -2.60 0.25 -7.95
CA SER A 78 -2.64 1.71 -7.94
C SER A 78 -1.56 2.34 -8.81
N MET A 79 -0.46 1.64 -9.12
CA MET A 79 0.61 2.19 -9.98
C MET A 79 0.26 2.15 -11.47
N GLN A 80 -0.75 1.37 -11.86
CA GLN A 80 -1.15 1.26 -13.27
C GLN A 80 -1.94 2.49 -13.77
N ASP A 81 -2.55 3.27 -12.86
CA ASP A 81 -3.34 4.45 -13.20
C ASP A 81 -2.94 5.65 -12.32
N PRO A 82 -2.52 6.79 -12.90
CA PRO A 82 -2.25 8.01 -12.13
C PRO A 82 -3.43 8.50 -11.28
N GLN A 83 -4.68 8.30 -11.72
CA GLN A 83 -5.89 8.70 -11.00
C GLN A 83 -6.20 7.78 -9.81
N ALA A 84 -5.58 6.60 -9.73
CA ALA A 84 -5.76 5.68 -8.61
C ALA A 84 -5.42 6.31 -7.25
N VAL A 85 -4.47 7.26 -7.21
CA VAL A 85 -4.09 7.94 -5.97
C VAL A 85 -5.26 8.74 -5.39
N ASP A 86 -6.07 9.34 -6.26
CA ASP A 86 -7.24 10.12 -5.85
C ASP A 86 -8.32 9.17 -5.28
N VAL A 87 -8.47 7.96 -5.85
CA VAL A 87 -9.34 6.90 -5.30
C VAL A 87 -8.86 6.44 -3.92
N LEU A 88 -7.55 6.21 -3.74
CA LEU A 88 -6.97 5.83 -2.45
C LEU A 88 -7.24 6.90 -1.38
N TYR A 89 -7.05 8.16 -1.73
CA TYR A 89 -7.33 9.29 -0.84
C TYR A 89 -8.82 9.34 -0.43
N GLN A 90 -9.73 9.30 -1.42
CA GLN A 90 -11.18 9.35 -1.19
C GLN A 90 -11.71 8.19 -0.33
N ASN A 91 -11.00 7.06 -0.31
CA ASN A 91 -11.37 5.86 0.43
C ASN A 91 -10.52 5.65 1.70
N ASN A 92 -9.94 6.73 2.24
CA ASN A 92 -9.23 6.74 3.53
C ASN A 92 -8.08 5.72 3.62
N ALA A 93 -7.33 5.52 2.52
CA ALA A 93 -6.26 4.52 2.48
C ALA A 93 -5.20 4.74 3.58
N ILE A 94 -4.88 5.99 3.94
CA ILE A 94 -3.83 6.31 4.92
C ILE A 94 -4.16 5.69 6.28
N ILE A 95 -5.29 6.08 6.89
CA ILE A 95 -5.67 5.58 8.21
C ILE A 95 -5.96 4.08 8.20
N ARG A 96 -6.51 3.53 7.12
CA ARG A 96 -6.78 2.08 7.00
C ARG A 96 -5.50 1.26 6.99
N LEU A 97 -4.50 1.67 6.20
CA LEU A 97 -3.19 1.02 6.17
C LEU A 97 -2.47 1.11 7.52
N ILE A 98 -2.51 2.29 8.16
CA ILE A 98 -1.89 2.49 9.49
C ILE A 98 -2.58 1.60 10.54
N ASN A 99 -3.91 1.58 10.57
CA ASN A 99 -4.67 0.76 11.51
C ASN A 99 -4.40 -0.73 11.31
N ALA A 100 -4.35 -1.20 10.08
CA ALA A 100 -4.05 -2.60 9.78
C ALA A 100 -2.62 -2.98 10.18
N TYR A 101 -1.64 -2.11 9.90
CA TYR A 101 -0.25 -2.33 10.31
C TYR A 101 -0.07 -2.41 11.83
N ASN A 102 -0.78 -1.56 12.58
CA ASN A 102 -0.72 -1.52 14.04
C ASN A 102 -1.43 -2.68 14.74
N ARG A 103 -2.11 -3.58 14.00
CA ARG A 103 -2.64 -4.81 14.58
C ARG A 103 -1.50 -5.74 14.98
N GLN A 104 -1.76 -6.56 15.99
CA GLN A 104 -0.85 -7.61 16.39
C GLN A 104 -0.49 -8.49 15.18
N ASP A 105 0.79 -8.86 15.07
CA ASP A 105 1.35 -9.73 14.02
C ASP A 105 1.31 -9.19 12.59
N CYS A 106 0.90 -7.94 12.36
CA CYS A 106 0.82 -7.32 11.03
C CYS A 106 2.06 -6.46 10.68
N SER A 107 2.80 -6.02 11.70
CA SER A 107 3.96 -5.13 11.59
C SER A 107 5.21 -5.84 11.04
N THR A 108 5.22 -6.16 9.75
CA THR A 108 6.37 -6.75 9.06
C THR A 108 7.06 -5.74 8.13
N ILE A 109 8.35 -5.90 7.91
CA ILE A 109 9.13 -5.08 6.95
C ILE A 109 8.54 -5.11 5.53
N PHE A 110 7.93 -6.22 5.13
CA PHE A 110 7.36 -6.38 3.80
C PHE A 110 6.11 -5.52 3.65
N VAL A 111 5.26 -5.50 4.68
CA VAL A 111 4.09 -4.62 4.77
C VAL A 111 4.52 -3.16 4.84
N GLN A 112 5.52 -2.82 5.66
CA GLN A 112 6.07 -1.45 5.72
C GLN A 112 6.47 -0.94 4.34
N GLU A 113 7.14 -1.76 3.52
CA GLU A 113 7.52 -1.38 2.16
C GLU A 113 6.30 -1.05 1.28
N GLN A 114 5.21 -1.81 1.39
CA GLN A 114 4.00 -1.53 0.61
C GLN A 114 3.35 -0.23 1.07
N ILE A 115 3.22 -0.04 2.39
CA ILE A 115 2.62 1.15 2.98
C ILE A 115 3.39 2.41 2.60
N VAL A 116 4.72 2.44 2.81
CA VAL A 116 5.53 3.62 2.50
C VAL A 116 5.49 3.98 1.01
N THR A 117 5.31 2.98 0.14
CA THR A 117 5.14 3.20 -1.30
C THR A 117 3.82 3.93 -1.58
N VAL A 118 2.72 3.52 -0.96
CA VAL A 118 1.41 4.20 -1.09
C VAL A 118 1.46 5.62 -0.48
N LEU A 119 2.01 5.77 0.73
CA LEU A 119 2.11 7.08 1.40
C LEU A 119 2.95 8.08 0.59
N SER A 120 4.07 7.63 0.03
CA SER A 120 4.93 8.48 -0.81
C SER A 120 4.19 9.02 -2.04
N ARG A 121 3.31 8.21 -2.63
CA ARG A 121 2.50 8.62 -3.78
C ARG A 121 1.41 9.61 -3.41
N LEU A 122 0.76 9.42 -2.27
CA LEU A 122 -0.19 10.39 -1.73
C LEU A 122 0.49 11.73 -1.43
N ALA A 123 1.71 11.71 -0.90
CA ALA A 123 2.51 12.91 -0.66
C ALA A 123 2.84 13.62 -1.98
N ALA A 124 3.31 12.87 -2.99
CA ALA A 124 3.59 13.41 -4.32
C ALA A 124 2.34 14.01 -5.00
N ARG A 125 1.15 13.50 -4.67
CA ARG A 125 -0.15 13.99 -5.17
C ARG A 125 -0.72 15.17 -4.37
N ARG A 126 0.05 15.72 -3.42
CA ARG A 126 -0.32 16.88 -2.60
C ARG A 126 -1.42 16.62 -1.57
N TYR A 127 -1.48 15.41 -1.02
CA TYR A 127 -2.36 15.06 0.11
C TYR A 127 -1.66 15.18 1.48
N GLU A 128 -0.74 16.15 1.64
CA GLU A 128 0.02 16.37 2.87
C GLU A 128 -0.86 16.55 4.12
N GLU A 129 -1.96 17.29 4.02
CA GLU A 129 -2.85 17.54 5.16
C GLU A 129 -3.44 16.25 5.72
N ALA A 130 -3.87 15.35 4.83
CA ALA A 130 -4.44 14.07 5.23
C ALA A 130 -3.39 13.10 5.76
N LEU A 131 -2.19 13.09 5.17
CA LEU A 131 -1.07 12.31 5.71
C LEU A 131 -0.74 12.74 7.14
N VAL A 132 -0.71 14.03 7.40
CA VAL A 132 -0.48 14.58 8.75
C VAL A 132 -1.64 14.25 9.68
N SER A 133 -2.88 14.56 9.28
CA SER A 133 -4.05 14.42 10.16
C SER A 133 -4.41 12.97 10.46
N GLN A 134 -4.04 12.02 9.58
CA GLN A 134 -4.30 10.59 9.75
C GLN A 134 -3.11 9.83 10.36
N GLY A 135 -2.08 10.53 10.86
CA GLY A 135 -1.02 9.92 11.67
C GLY A 135 0.09 9.24 10.88
N ALA A 136 0.34 9.62 9.62
CA ALA A 136 1.42 9.03 8.83
C ALA A 136 2.82 9.45 9.30
N VAL A 137 2.97 10.63 9.92
CA VAL A 137 4.28 11.19 10.29
C VAL A 137 5.05 10.31 11.29
N PRO A 138 4.49 9.87 12.43
CA PRO A 138 5.18 8.95 13.35
C PRO A 138 5.69 7.68 12.66
N MET A 139 4.84 7.06 11.84
CA MET A 139 5.18 5.84 11.10
C MET A 139 6.34 6.08 10.12
N LEU A 140 6.32 7.19 9.39
CA LEU A 140 7.40 7.54 8.47
C LEU A 140 8.73 7.78 9.21
N LEU A 141 8.69 8.36 10.41
CA LEU A 141 9.88 8.56 11.24
C LEU A 141 10.44 7.23 11.76
N GLU A 142 9.58 6.32 12.22
CA GLU A 142 9.97 4.96 12.60
C GLU A 142 10.68 4.25 11.42
N MET A 143 10.09 4.34 10.22
CA MET A 143 10.61 3.75 8.98
C MET A 143 11.99 4.30 8.58
N LEU A 144 12.41 5.49 9.02
CA LEU A 144 13.78 6.00 8.77
C LEU A 144 14.85 5.20 9.52
N THR A 145 14.47 4.54 10.60
CA THR A 145 15.38 3.80 11.48
C THR A 145 15.26 2.29 11.33
N VAL A 146 14.42 1.80 10.41
CA VAL A 146 14.22 0.36 10.23
C VAL A 146 15.52 -0.36 9.88
N THR A 147 15.75 -1.48 10.56
CA THR A 147 16.89 -2.37 10.36
C THR A 147 16.44 -3.82 10.49
N ASP A 148 16.95 -4.68 9.63
CA ASP A 148 16.74 -6.13 9.65
C ASP A 148 18.02 -6.80 9.12
N SER A 149 18.50 -7.83 9.83
CA SER A 149 19.77 -8.51 9.53
C SER A 149 19.70 -9.35 8.26
N HIS A 150 18.51 -9.84 7.89
CA HIS A 150 18.30 -10.73 6.75
C HIS A 150 17.78 -9.98 5.52
N HIS A 151 17.19 -8.80 5.71
CA HIS A 151 16.49 -8.07 4.67
C HIS A 151 16.97 -6.61 4.55
N SER A 152 18.30 -6.43 4.54
CA SER A 152 18.94 -5.12 4.48
C SER A 152 18.53 -4.29 3.26
N ASP A 153 18.25 -4.93 2.12
CA ASP A 153 17.77 -4.25 0.92
C ASP A 153 16.35 -3.69 1.07
N TYR A 154 15.44 -4.40 1.75
CA TYR A 154 14.12 -3.88 2.10
C TYR A 154 14.27 -2.66 3.00
N CYS A 155 15.10 -2.74 4.04
CA CYS A 155 15.36 -1.62 4.94
C CYS A 155 15.92 -0.40 4.20
N ARG A 156 16.81 -0.60 3.22
CA ARG A 156 17.33 0.50 2.39
C ARG A 156 16.21 1.16 1.60
N ARG A 157 15.33 0.38 0.95
CA ARG A 157 14.21 0.92 0.16
C ARG A 157 13.17 1.64 1.03
N ILE A 158 12.84 1.08 2.19
CA ILE A 158 11.91 1.70 3.15
C ILE A 158 12.46 3.04 3.62
N ARG A 159 13.70 3.08 4.13
CA ARG A 159 14.33 4.33 4.59
C ARG A 159 14.40 5.38 3.50
N TYR A 160 14.76 4.99 2.28
CA TYR A 160 14.81 5.91 1.15
C TYR A 160 13.42 6.50 0.84
N LYS A 161 12.38 5.66 0.70
CA LYS A 161 11.02 6.12 0.42
C LYS A 161 10.47 6.98 1.56
N ALA A 162 10.71 6.59 2.82
CA ALA A 162 10.32 7.36 3.98
C ALA A 162 11.00 8.75 3.99
N ALA A 163 12.30 8.81 3.71
CA ALA A 163 13.04 10.06 3.62
C ALA A 163 12.51 10.98 2.51
N VAL A 164 12.21 10.43 1.33
CA VAL A 164 11.61 11.18 0.22
C VAL A 164 10.21 11.69 0.58
N CYS A 165 9.38 10.85 1.20
CA CYS A 165 8.04 11.23 1.65
C CYS A 165 8.10 12.33 2.70
N ILE A 166 8.97 12.20 3.71
CA ILE A 166 9.20 13.22 4.74
C ILE A 166 9.72 14.51 4.13
N GLY A 167 10.67 14.45 3.20
CA GLY A 167 11.17 15.64 2.50
C GLY A 167 10.07 16.37 1.74
N THR A 168 9.15 15.62 1.12
CA THR A 168 7.98 16.17 0.44
C THR A 168 7.03 16.86 1.43
N LEU A 169 6.77 16.25 2.59
CA LEU A 169 5.96 16.86 3.65
C LEU A 169 6.62 18.11 4.26
N ALA A 170 7.93 18.05 4.52
CA ALA A 170 8.72 19.15 5.09
C ALA A 170 8.75 20.40 4.20
N ALA A 171 8.54 20.23 2.89
CA ALA A 171 8.40 21.33 1.94
C ALA A 171 7.05 22.08 2.06
N THR A 172 6.18 21.67 2.99
CA THR A 172 4.86 22.28 3.24
C THR A 172 4.82 22.81 4.68
N GLY A 173 4.05 23.89 4.92
CA GLY A 173 3.92 24.45 6.27
C GLY A 173 3.30 23.47 7.27
N VAL A 174 2.27 22.72 6.84
CA VAL A 174 1.58 21.72 7.68
C VAL A 174 2.49 20.54 7.99
N GLY A 175 3.19 20.00 6.99
CA GLY A 175 4.10 18.87 7.17
C GLY A 175 5.33 19.24 8.01
N LEU A 176 5.92 20.43 7.80
CA LEU A 176 7.05 20.89 8.61
C LEU A 176 6.66 21.05 10.09
N LYS A 177 5.48 21.64 10.36
CA LYS A 177 4.95 21.75 11.72
C LYS A 177 4.71 20.38 12.34
N ALA A 178 4.16 19.44 11.58
CA ALA A 178 3.93 18.08 12.07
C ALA A 178 5.23 17.36 12.43
N LEU A 179 6.28 17.50 11.60
CA LEU A 179 7.59 16.93 11.88
C LEU A 179 8.21 17.51 13.15
N TYR A 180 8.07 18.81 13.40
CA TYR A 180 8.55 19.45 14.63
C TYR A 180 7.87 18.90 15.90
N ILE A 181 6.58 18.59 15.83
CA ILE A 181 5.82 18.07 16.97
C ILE A 181 6.17 16.60 17.30
N ASN A 182 6.66 15.85 16.31
CA ASN A 182 6.99 14.42 16.45
C ASN A 182 8.49 14.15 16.62
N GLN A 183 9.28 15.17 17.01
CA GLN A 183 10.69 15.00 17.39
C GLN A 183 10.84 14.44 18.81
#